data_AF-A0A3C1Z691-F1
#
_entry.id   AF-A0A3C1Z691-F1
#
_cell.length_a   1.000
_cell.length_b   1.000
_cell.length_c   1.000
_cell.angle_alpha   90.00
_cell.angle_beta   90.00
_cell.angle_gamma   90.00
#
_symmetry.space_group_name_H-M   'P 1'
#
loop_
_entity.id
_entity.type
_entity.pdbx_description
1 polymer ?
#
loop_
_entity_poly.entity_id
_entity_poly.type
_entity_poly.pdbx_seq_one_letter_code
_entity_poly.pdbx_strand_id
1 'polypeptide(L)'
;MAQAPNAIEPTGDGDYAELRSLLLAPEQSRLEELQEQVEHIELNAQNMSRLLPDAIALRGEHDQRLTRVLTPHVSEALGTAVRKQPQTIVDAIAPIMMPAIRLSITNALRSMVQSLNQTIEHSLSFRSMQWRLEALRTGQPFAEIVLLHTLCYRVEQVFLIHSQTGLLLAHAAGDSVAVQDETLVSGMLSAIRAFVQDSFGAAPDQVLNTLRVGDLTVWIEQGPVAILAAVIRGTPPEHFHIHLQDTLTRIHAEQADALARFEGDASTLAGVRPLLEDCLQAQFEPRRRAVSPMTWALLATLLLGAAWWGASVYQERHRWQTFLARLGAEPGLVLTAVETDGGHYRLAGLRDPLAADPAALLQESGLDPGHITAQWSSYYALDATFLLKRARLILSPPTTVQLAMEGTRLIAAGTAPAQWIRESRRLAQLLPGLEHYDDRGLTRQSLDVVTQELAQASILFEQGRADIRSSEQRHSLSRIATLLGQIDELARLSGTTLTIRINGQTDIVGGLAQNRRLSEIRAQSALDAIHPATFPSIRFEAHGVTLPPEPQRARATAVLPEDRRVSFQVTVPQAP
;
A
#
# COMPACT_ATOMS: atom_id res chain seq x y z
N MET A 1 48.21 -151.42 66.79
CA MET A 1 47.11 -152.40 66.65
C MET A 1 45.90 -151.61 66.14
N ALA A 2 45.33 -151.75 64.93
CA ALA A 2 45.32 -152.84 63.95
C ALA A 2 45.22 -152.31 62.48
N GLN A 3 45.91 -153.02 61.57
CA GLN A 3 45.69 -153.37 60.15
C GLN A 3 45.02 -152.42 59.10
N ALA A 4 45.85 -151.98 58.11
CA ALA A 4 45.86 -152.25 56.64
C ALA A 4 44.56 -152.22 55.77
N PRO A 5 44.58 -152.12 54.39
CA PRO A 5 45.68 -152.00 53.40
C PRO A 5 45.44 -150.99 52.21
N ASN A 6 46.39 -151.03 51.25
CA ASN A 6 46.64 -150.26 50.01
C ASN A 6 45.68 -150.42 48.79
N ALA A 7 45.78 -149.43 47.88
CA ALA A 7 45.56 -149.37 46.40
C ALA A 7 44.11 -149.23 45.89
N ILE A 8 43.72 -148.44 44.85
CA ILE A 8 44.32 -148.01 43.55
C ILE A 8 43.69 -146.64 43.10
N GLU A 9 44.42 -145.78 42.37
CA GLU A 9 43.97 -144.51 41.71
C GLU A 9 43.09 -144.68 40.44
N PRO A 10 42.31 -143.66 40.04
CA PRO A 10 42.10 -143.37 38.62
C PRO A 10 42.30 -141.89 38.23
N THR A 11 42.94 -141.68 37.07
CA THR A 11 43.14 -140.42 36.33
C THR A 11 41.91 -140.04 35.49
N GLY A 12 41.38 -138.81 35.60
CA GLY A 12 40.23 -138.36 34.79
C GLY A 12 39.99 -136.84 34.64
N ASP A 13 40.79 -135.96 35.28
CA ASP A 13 40.51 -134.51 35.28
C ASP A 13 41.19 -133.73 34.13
N GLY A 14 42.25 -134.26 33.52
CA GLY A 14 42.99 -133.59 32.43
C GLY A 14 42.18 -133.50 31.13
N ASP A 15 41.48 -134.59 30.79
CA ASP A 15 40.77 -134.71 29.51
C ASP A 15 39.57 -133.76 29.40
N TYR A 16 38.92 -133.44 30.53
CA TYR A 16 37.78 -132.52 30.58
C TYR A 16 38.18 -131.05 30.35
N ALA A 17 39.35 -130.65 30.86
CA ALA A 17 39.87 -129.31 30.67
C ALA A 17 40.26 -129.07 29.20
N GLU A 18 40.86 -130.07 28.56
CA GLU A 18 41.24 -130.02 27.15
C GLU A 18 40.00 -129.94 26.24
N LEU A 19 38.97 -130.75 26.52
CA LEU A 19 37.70 -130.72 25.78
C LEU A 19 36.94 -129.39 25.91
N ARG A 20 36.97 -128.78 27.10
CA ARG A 20 36.35 -127.46 27.34
C ARG A 20 37.04 -126.35 26.56
N SER A 21 38.37 -126.40 26.44
CA SER A 21 39.12 -125.39 25.65
C SER A 21 38.83 -125.51 24.15
N LEU A 22 38.70 -126.73 23.63
CA LEU A 22 38.41 -126.98 22.21
C LEU A 22 36.96 -126.65 21.81
N LEU A 23 35.99 -126.87 22.71
CA LEU A 23 34.58 -126.54 22.45
C LEU A 23 34.27 -125.04 22.56
N LEU A 24 34.96 -124.30 23.43
CA LEU A 24 34.66 -122.89 23.74
C LEU A 24 35.57 -121.87 23.04
N ALA A 25 36.66 -122.30 22.41
CA ALA A 25 37.56 -121.44 21.64
C ALA A 25 36.86 -120.51 20.61
N PRO A 26 35.88 -120.97 19.80
CA PRO A 26 35.25 -120.09 18.81
C PRO A 26 34.35 -119.01 19.43
N GLU A 27 33.74 -119.26 20.60
CA GLU A 27 32.93 -118.24 21.28
C GLU A 27 33.79 -117.20 22.01
N GLN A 28 34.89 -117.62 22.64
CA GLN A 28 35.81 -116.71 23.31
C GLN A 28 36.46 -115.73 22.31
N SER A 29 36.88 -116.25 21.15
CA SER A 29 37.45 -115.41 20.08
C SER A 29 36.44 -114.36 19.58
N ARG A 30 35.15 -114.72 19.50
CA ARG A 30 34.10 -113.80 19.03
C ARG A 30 33.74 -112.72 20.05
N LEU A 31 33.82 -113.05 21.33
CA LEU A 31 33.64 -112.07 22.41
C LEU A 31 34.81 -111.09 22.44
N GLU A 32 36.05 -111.56 22.28
CA GLU A 32 37.23 -110.69 22.17
C GLU A 32 37.13 -109.75 20.96
N GLU A 33 36.71 -110.24 19.79
CA GLU A 33 36.49 -109.42 18.58
C GLU A 33 35.42 -108.32 18.78
N LEU A 34 34.30 -108.67 19.44
CA LEU A 34 33.24 -107.70 19.75
C LEU A 34 33.68 -106.68 20.79
N GLN A 35 34.47 -107.10 21.77
CA GLN A 35 34.99 -106.21 22.81
C GLN A 35 36.00 -105.22 22.22
N GLU A 36 36.86 -105.68 21.30
CA GLU A 36 37.79 -104.84 20.56
C GLU A 36 37.07 -103.84 19.63
N GLN A 37 35.95 -104.23 19.00
CA GLN A 37 35.11 -103.35 18.19
C GLN A 37 34.41 -102.24 19.00
N VAL A 38 34.00 -102.53 20.24
CA VAL A 38 33.35 -101.54 21.10
C VAL A 38 34.37 -100.56 21.69
N GLU A 39 35.57 -101.02 22.03
CA GLU A 39 36.66 -100.14 22.50
C GLU A 39 37.16 -99.17 21.41
N HIS A 40 37.01 -99.54 20.13
CA HIS A 40 37.43 -98.73 18.98
C HIS A 40 36.31 -97.89 18.32
N ILE A 41 35.18 -97.65 19.01
CA ILE A 41 34.21 -96.65 18.53
C ILE A 41 34.83 -95.26 18.68
N GLU A 42 35.58 -94.84 17.66
CA GLU A 42 36.04 -93.47 17.54
C GLU A 42 34.81 -92.55 17.47
N LEU A 43 34.69 -91.66 18.46
CA LEU A 43 33.72 -90.57 18.48
C LEU A 43 34.09 -89.52 17.43
N ASN A 44 34.04 -89.91 16.15
CA ASN A 44 34.31 -89.05 15.02
C ASN A 44 33.16 -88.07 14.79
N ALA A 45 33.49 -86.89 14.25
CA ALA A 45 32.55 -85.80 14.04
C ALA A 45 31.29 -86.20 13.24
N GLN A 46 31.41 -87.12 12.26
CA GLN A 46 30.26 -87.67 11.53
C GLN A 46 29.29 -88.48 12.40
N ASN A 47 29.80 -89.25 13.35
CA ASN A 47 28.96 -90.06 14.24
C ASN A 47 28.30 -89.16 15.30
N MET A 48 29.06 -88.19 15.83
CA MET A 48 28.53 -87.20 16.75
C MET A 48 27.46 -86.31 16.10
N SER A 49 27.63 -85.88 14.85
CA SER A 49 26.64 -85.03 14.17
C SER A 49 25.29 -85.71 13.98
N ARG A 50 25.25 -87.05 13.91
CA ARG A 50 24.00 -87.81 13.84
C ARG A 50 23.32 -87.96 15.20
N LEU A 51 24.10 -88.08 16.29
CA LEU A 51 23.57 -88.32 17.64
C LEU A 51 23.22 -87.03 18.41
N LEU A 52 23.89 -85.91 18.10
CA LEU A 52 23.73 -84.64 18.80
C LEU A 52 22.31 -84.04 18.74
N PRO A 53 21.62 -84.01 17.58
CA PRO A 53 20.26 -83.46 17.50
C PRO A 53 19.28 -84.20 18.42
N ASP A 54 19.32 -85.54 18.39
CA ASP A 54 18.45 -86.39 19.22
C ASP A 54 18.80 -86.26 20.71
N ALA A 55 20.09 -86.15 21.04
CA ALA A 55 20.56 -85.92 22.41
C ALA A 55 20.13 -84.54 22.96
N ILE A 56 20.12 -83.49 22.13
CA ILE A 56 19.63 -82.16 22.50
C ILE A 56 18.10 -82.18 22.65
N ALA A 57 17.38 -82.84 21.74
CA ALA A 57 15.92 -82.96 21.81
C ALA A 57 15.46 -83.71 23.07
N LEU A 58 16.10 -84.84 23.41
CA LEU A 58 15.81 -85.61 24.62
C LEU A 58 16.07 -84.83 25.91
N ARG A 59 17.03 -83.90 25.90
CA ARG A 59 17.46 -83.14 27.08
C ARG A 59 16.81 -81.76 27.20
N GLY A 60 16.22 -81.26 26.11
CA GLY A 60 15.77 -79.88 25.95
C GLY A 60 14.59 -79.46 26.82
N GLU A 61 13.75 -80.40 27.29
CA GLU A 61 12.54 -80.02 28.04
C GLU A 61 12.74 -79.85 29.55
N HIS A 62 13.78 -80.46 30.16
CA HIS A 62 13.85 -80.55 31.63
C HIS A 62 15.20 -80.20 32.27
N ASP A 63 16.27 -79.89 31.51
CA ASP A 63 17.60 -79.67 32.08
C ASP A 63 18.14 -78.25 31.89
N GLN A 64 18.04 -77.43 32.94
CA GLN A 64 18.59 -76.06 33.00
C GLN A 64 20.12 -76.01 32.84
N ARG A 65 20.84 -77.13 33.02
CA ARG A 65 22.30 -77.19 32.85
C ARG A 65 22.71 -76.99 31.40
N LEU A 66 21.95 -77.54 30.44
CA LEU A 66 22.23 -77.36 29.02
C LEU A 66 22.02 -75.90 28.61
N THR A 67 20.90 -75.30 29.04
CA THR A 67 20.61 -73.89 28.82
C THR A 67 21.72 -73.01 29.39
N ARG A 68 22.14 -73.21 30.65
CA ARG A 68 23.19 -72.40 31.29
C ARG A 68 24.54 -72.45 30.57
N VAL A 69 24.88 -73.59 29.96
CA VAL A 69 26.12 -73.75 29.17
C VAL A 69 25.99 -73.11 27.78
N LEU A 70 24.84 -73.24 27.13
CA LEU A 70 24.62 -72.72 25.77
C LEU A 70 24.29 -71.23 25.73
N THR A 71 23.62 -70.66 26.74
CA THR A 71 23.22 -69.26 26.78
C THR A 71 24.36 -68.28 26.45
N PRO A 72 25.54 -68.32 27.09
CA PRO A 72 26.61 -67.37 26.78
C PRO A 72 27.07 -67.46 25.32
N HIS A 73 27.16 -68.67 24.75
CA HIS A 73 27.55 -68.88 23.36
C HIS A 73 26.47 -68.43 22.37
N VAL A 74 25.20 -68.67 22.68
CA VAL A 74 24.08 -68.21 21.85
C VAL A 74 23.95 -66.68 21.95
N SER A 75 24.15 -66.08 23.12
CA SER A 75 24.14 -64.62 23.30
C SER A 75 25.30 -63.95 22.56
N GLU A 76 26.49 -64.53 22.58
CA GLU A 76 27.64 -64.03 21.82
C GLU A 76 27.42 -64.20 20.30
N ALA A 77 26.87 -65.33 19.87
CA ALA A 77 26.50 -65.57 18.48
C ALA A 77 25.42 -64.60 18.00
N LEU A 78 24.38 -64.35 18.81
CA LEU A 78 23.33 -63.39 18.53
C LEU A 78 23.89 -61.95 18.48
N GLY A 79 24.74 -61.57 19.44
CA GLY A 79 25.40 -60.25 19.43
C GLY A 79 26.29 -60.06 18.21
N THR A 80 26.99 -61.10 17.78
CA THR A 80 27.78 -61.10 16.55
C THR A 80 26.88 -61.01 15.30
N ALA A 81 25.75 -61.71 15.29
CA ALA A 81 24.75 -61.67 14.22
C ALA A 81 24.10 -60.29 14.09
N VAL A 82 23.75 -59.63 15.20
CA VAL A 82 23.25 -58.24 15.23
C VAL A 82 24.26 -57.29 14.58
N ARG A 83 25.56 -57.48 14.84
CA ARG A 83 26.63 -56.62 14.30
C ARG A 83 26.95 -56.90 12.82
N LYS A 84 26.99 -58.17 12.40
CA LYS A 84 27.40 -58.55 11.04
C LYS A 84 26.25 -58.63 10.03
N GLN A 85 25.04 -58.96 10.48
CA GLN A 85 23.85 -59.14 9.65
C GLN A 85 22.62 -58.44 10.26
N PRO A 86 22.65 -57.09 10.37
CA PRO A 86 21.54 -56.33 10.91
C PRO A 86 20.24 -56.51 10.10
N GLN A 87 20.34 -56.75 8.79
CA GLN A 87 19.16 -56.92 7.92
C GLN A 87 18.32 -58.15 8.28
N THR A 88 18.93 -59.28 8.64
CA THR A 88 18.18 -60.49 9.04
C THR A 88 17.35 -60.26 10.31
N ILE A 89 17.85 -59.43 11.23
CA ILE A 89 17.13 -59.06 12.44
C ILE A 89 16.02 -58.05 12.11
N VAL A 90 16.31 -57.07 11.24
CA VAL A 90 15.29 -56.15 10.74
C VAL A 90 14.17 -56.92 10.05
N ASP A 91 14.46 -57.89 9.18
CA ASP A 91 13.46 -58.70 8.47
C ASP A 91 12.61 -59.56 9.42
N ALA A 92 13.18 -60.05 10.52
CA ALA A 92 12.46 -60.82 11.53
C ALA A 92 11.53 -59.94 12.40
N ILE A 93 11.94 -58.70 12.67
CA ILE A 93 11.24 -57.79 13.58
C ILE A 93 10.27 -56.86 12.82
N ALA A 94 10.58 -56.53 11.56
CA ALA A 94 9.81 -55.60 10.72
C ALA A 94 8.32 -55.94 10.60
N PRO A 95 7.87 -57.22 10.50
CA PRO A 95 6.44 -57.54 10.43
C PRO A 95 5.65 -57.07 11.66
N ILE A 96 6.30 -56.98 12.82
CA ILE A 96 5.70 -56.52 14.08
C ILE A 96 5.92 -55.01 14.25
N MET A 97 7.12 -54.52 13.95
CA MET A 97 7.48 -53.11 14.17
C MET A 97 6.94 -52.15 13.11
N MET A 98 6.89 -52.52 11.84
CA MET A 98 6.44 -51.61 10.76
C MET A 98 4.98 -51.16 10.93
N PRO A 99 4.02 -52.05 11.30
CA PRO A 99 2.68 -51.62 11.66
C PRO A 99 2.66 -50.63 12.84
N ALA A 100 3.43 -50.90 13.90
CA ALA A 100 3.50 -50.06 15.09
C ALA A 100 4.13 -48.68 14.81
N ILE A 101 5.21 -48.64 14.03
CA ILE A 101 5.87 -47.40 13.59
C ILE A 101 4.92 -46.57 12.72
N ARG A 102 4.22 -47.21 11.75
CA ARG A 102 3.25 -46.51 10.90
C ARG A 102 2.10 -45.93 11.72
N LEU A 103 1.60 -46.65 12.71
CA LEU A 103 0.55 -46.20 13.61
C LEU A 103 1.02 -44.98 14.44
N SER A 104 2.23 -45.05 15.00
CA SER A 104 2.83 -43.96 15.79
C SER A 104 3.05 -42.70 14.95
N ILE A 105 3.62 -42.83 13.74
CA ILE A 105 3.84 -41.69 12.82
C ILE A 105 2.50 -41.07 12.40
N THR A 106 1.49 -41.90 12.10
CA THR A 106 0.17 -41.40 11.68
C THR A 106 -0.53 -40.65 12.81
N ASN A 107 -0.39 -41.11 14.06
CA ASN A 107 -0.94 -40.42 15.23
C ASN A 107 -0.19 -39.12 15.53
N ALA A 108 1.15 -39.11 15.47
CA ALA A 108 1.96 -37.91 15.65
C ALA A 108 1.69 -36.86 14.55
N LEU A 109 1.56 -37.27 13.29
CA LEU A 109 1.20 -36.36 12.20
C LEU A 109 -0.21 -35.78 12.36
N ARG A 110 -1.19 -36.60 12.78
CA ARG A 110 -2.56 -36.13 13.03
C ARG A 110 -2.59 -35.12 14.18
N SER A 111 -1.85 -35.40 15.25
CA SER A 111 -1.66 -34.51 16.41
C SER A 111 -0.98 -33.19 16.01
N MET A 112 0.10 -33.23 15.23
CA MET A 112 0.76 -32.03 14.70
C MET A 112 -0.17 -31.19 13.83
N VAL A 113 -0.92 -31.81 12.90
CA VAL A 113 -1.86 -31.09 12.03
C VAL A 113 -2.97 -30.44 12.86
N GLN A 114 -3.49 -31.14 13.87
CA GLN A 114 -4.48 -30.60 14.79
C GLN A 114 -3.93 -29.38 15.56
N SER A 115 -2.70 -29.47 16.08
CA SER A 115 -2.04 -28.38 16.81
C SER A 115 -1.72 -27.16 15.92
N LEU A 116 -1.34 -27.40 14.66
CA LEU A 116 -1.09 -26.35 13.68
C LEU A 116 -2.37 -25.64 13.29
N ASN A 117 -3.46 -26.39 13.06
CA ASN A 117 -4.74 -25.78 12.72
C ASN A 117 -5.26 -24.91 13.87
N GLN A 118 -5.06 -25.35 15.12
CA GLN A 118 -5.43 -24.59 16.31
C GLN A 118 -4.52 -23.36 16.54
N THR A 119 -3.23 -23.46 16.25
CA THR A 119 -2.31 -22.31 16.34
C THR A 119 -2.62 -21.28 15.25
N ILE A 120 -2.93 -21.74 14.03
CA ILE A 120 -3.26 -20.89 12.87
C ILE A 120 -4.58 -20.15 13.08
N GLU A 121 -5.59 -20.78 13.69
CA GLU A 121 -6.87 -20.11 14.03
C GLU A 121 -6.70 -18.96 15.03
N HIS A 122 -5.57 -18.89 15.74
CA HIS A 122 -5.30 -17.86 16.76
C HIS A 122 -4.09 -16.95 16.45
N SER A 123 -3.26 -17.23 15.44
CA SER A 123 -1.98 -16.53 15.20
C SER A 123 -2.01 -15.39 14.18
N LEU A 124 -3.18 -14.87 13.79
CA LEU A 124 -3.27 -13.73 12.87
C LEU A 124 -4.09 -12.60 13.50
N SER A 125 -3.36 -11.60 14.04
CA SER A 125 -3.65 -10.17 14.29
C SER A 125 -5.09 -9.65 14.44
N PHE A 126 -6.06 -10.14 13.68
CA PHE A 126 -7.42 -9.60 13.56
C PHE A 126 -8.30 -9.87 14.80
N ARG A 127 -8.26 -11.08 15.40
CA ARG A 127 -9.04 -11.39 16.61
C ARG A 127 -8.56 -10.61 17.85
N SER A 128 -7.27 -10.35 17.96
CA SER A 128 -6.71 -9.54 19.06
C SER A 128 -7.23 -8.11 19.06
N MET A 129 -7.56 -7.56 17.88
CA MET A 129 -8.11 -6.22 17.71
C MET A 129 -9.62 -6.20 18.02
N GLN A 130 -10.34 -7.28 17.66
CA GLN A 130 -11.75 -7.46 18.02
C GLN A 130 -11.96 -7.62 19.53
N TRP A 131 -11.17 -8.45 20.21
CA TRP A 131 -11.24 -8.62 21.68
C TRP A 131 -10.89 -7.33 22.44
N ARG A 132 -10.11 -6.42 21.82
CA ARG A 132 -9.84 -5.09 22.37
C ARG A 132 -11.04 -4.17 22.24
N LEU A 133 -11.76 -4.23 21.12
CA LEU A 133 -13.02 -3.50 20.96
C LEU A 133 -14.07 -4.02 21.96
N GLU A 134 -14.12 -5.34 22.14
CA GLU A 134 -14.96 -6.02 23.13
C GLU A 134 -14.60 -5.59 24.56
N ALA A 135 -13.32 -5.60 24.94
CA ALA A 135 -12.84 -5.16 26.26
C ALA A 135 -13.20 -3.70 26.55
N LEU A 136 -13.05 -2.83 25.54
CA LEU A 136 -13.38 -1.42 25.67
C LEU A 136 -14.90 -1.18 25.81
N ARG A 137 -15.71 -2.06 25.22
CA ARG A 137 -17.18 -1.99 25.26
C ARG A 137 -17.77 -2.62 26.52
N THR A 138 -17.11 -3.65 27.07
CA THR A 138 -17.58 -4.44 28.21
C THR A 138 -16.97 -4.00 29.55
N GLY A 139 -15.91 -3.20 29.53
CA GLY A 139 -15.26 -2.67 30.74
C GLY A 139 -14.46 -3.72 31.53
N GLN A 140 -14.37 -4.95 31.05
CA GLN A 140 -13.53 -5.99 31.63
C GLN A 140 -12.07 -5.82 31.19
N PRO A 141 -11.09 -6.07 32.08
CA PRO A 141 -9.69 -6.00 31.71
C PRO A 141 -9.42 -6.98 30.57
N PHE A 142 -8.74 -6.52 29.52
CA PHE A 142 -8.35 -7.33 28.36
C PHE A 142 -7.68 -8.67 28.75
N ALA A 143 -6.99 -8.70 29.88
CA ALA A 143 -6.40 -9.90 30.46
C ALA A 143 -7.44 -11.00 30.77
N GLU A 144 -8.65 -10.65 31.21
CA GLU A 144 -9.72 -11.58 31.57
C GLU A 144 -10.40 -12.17 30.33
N ILE A 145 -10.65 -11.34 29.30
CA ILE A 145 -11.21 -11.77 28.01
C ILE A 145 -10.25 -12.71 27.28
N VAL A 146 -8.94 -12.45 27.39
CA VAL A 146 -7.90 -13.35 26.86
C VAL A 146 -7.76 -14.61 27.74
N LEU A 147 -7.78 -14.48 29.08
CA LEU A 147 -7.65 -15.60 30.02
C LEU A 147 -8.71 -16.68 29.82
N LEU A 148 -9.98 -16.30 29.59
CA LEU A 148 -11.08 -17.21 29.30
C LEU A 148 -10.91 -17.98 27.97
N HIS A 149 -10.09 -17.46 27.05
CA HIS A 149 -9.89 -18.02 25.70
C HIS A 149 -8.49 -18.60 25.47
N THR A 150 -7.64 -18.74 26.51
CA THR A 150 -6.25 -19.24 26.37
C THR A 150 -5.95 -20.46 27.27
N LEU A 151 -6.98 -21.16 27.77
CA LEU A 151 -6.82 -22.43 28.50
C LEU A 151 -6.56 -23.56 27.50
N CYS A 152 -5.33 -24.06 27.42
CA CYS A 152 -4.95 -25.13 26.49
C CYS A 152 -5.53 -26.48 26.94
N TYR A 153 -5.27 -26.86 28.19
CA TYR A 153 -5.86 -28.03 28.83
C TYR A 153 -5.81 -27.94 30.35
N ARG A 154 -6.68 -28.71 31.00
CA ARG A 154 -6.69 -28.90 32.45
C ARG A 154 -7.04 -30.34 32.79
N VAL A 155 -6.27 -30.96 33.68
CA VAL A 155 -6.60 -32.26 34.24
C VAL A 155 -7.58 -32.06 35.39
N GLU A 156 -8.76 -32.65 35.28
CA GLU A 156 -9.86 -32.52 36.23
C GLU A 156 -9.74 -33.58 37.34
N GLN A 157 -9.42 -34.82 36.97
CA GLN A 157 -9.33 -35.97 37.89
C GLN A 157 -8.30 -36.99 37.39
N VAL A 158 -7.66 -37.71 38.32
CA VAL A 158 -6.73 -38.81 38.03
C VAL A 158 -7.09 -40.01 38.91
N PHE A 159 -7.24 -41.18 38.29
CA PHE A 159 -7.58 -42.44 38.92
C PHE A 159 -6.44 -43.44 38.77
N LEU A 160 -6.09 -44.11 39.85
CA LEU A 160 -5.20 -45.27 39.84
C LEU A 160 -6.05 -46.52 40.11
N ILE A 161 -6.03 -47.47 39.18
CA ILE A 161 -6.90 -48.65 39.18
C ILE A 161 -6.02 -49.90 39.13
N HIS A 162 -6.39 -50.94 39.88
CA HIS A 162 -5.68 -52.22 39.83
C HIS A 162 -5.96 -52.95 38.51
N SER A 163 -4.93 -53.40 37.82
CA SER A 163 -5.05 -53.99 36.48
C SER A 163 -5.91 -55.26 36.46
N GLN A 164 -5.70 -56.16 37.43
CA GLN A 164 -6.34 -57.47 37.48
C GLN A 164 -7.76 -57.43 38.05
N THR A 165 -8.00 -56.61 39.08
CA THR A 165 -9.30 -56.58 39.79
C THR A 165 -10.22 -55.44 39.35
N GLY A 166 -9.68 -54.40 38.70
CA GLY A 166 -10.46 -53.22 38.31
C GLY A 166 -10.89 -52.32 39.48
N LEU A 167 -10.41 -52.61 40.69
CA LEU A 167 -10.71 -51.83 41.89
C LEU A 167 -9.90 -50.54 41.89
N LEU A 168 -10.51 -49.46 42.40
CA LEU A 168 -9.85 -48.18 42.59
C LEU A 168 -8.83 -48.29 43.73
N LEU A 169 -7.58 -47.94 43.43
CA LEU A 169 -6.47 -47.92 44.37
C LEU A 169 -6.31 -46.54 45.01
N ALA A 170 -6.37 -45.49 44.20
CA ALA A 170 -6.25 -44.11 44.65
C ALA A 170 -6.88 -43.15 43.63
N HIS A 171 -7.29 -41.97 44.10
CA HIS A 171 -7.90 -40.93 43.29
C HIS A 171 -7.42 -39.54 43.75
N ALA A 172 -7.24 -38.64 42.79
CA ALA A 172 -6.98 -37.23 43.02
C ALA A 172 -7.87 -36.39 42.10
N ALA A 173 -8.55 -35.38 42.65
CA ALA A 173 -9.41 -34.45 41.91
C ALA A 173 -8.94 -33.01 42.10
N GLY A 174 -9.10 -32.18 41.07
CA GLY A 174 -8.82 -30.75 41.15
C GLY A 174 -9.88 -29.95 41.92
N ASP A 175 -9.49 -28.80 42.46
CA ASP A 175 -10.25 -27.95 43.40
C ASP A 175 -11.66 -27.49 42.97
N SER A 176 -12.06 -27.68 41.71
CA SER A 176 -13.31 -27.14 41.15
C SER A 176 -14.31 -28.18 40.66
N VAL A 177 -14.10 -29.46 40.94
CA VAL A 177 -15.01 -30.54 40.51
C VAL A 177 -15.73 -31.11 41.72
N ALA A 178 -17.06 -31.16 41.66
CA ALA A 178 -17.84 -31.93 42.63
C ALA A 178 -17.45 -33.41 42.49
N VAL A 179 -16.81 -33.97 43.52
CA VAL A 179 -16.42 -35.38 43.56
C VAL A 179 -17.70 -36.21 43.44
N GLN A 180 -17.99 -36.73 42.25
CA GLN A 180 -19.02 -37.74 42.04
C GLN A 180 -18.39 -39.12 42.22
N ASP A 181 -19.13 -40.00 42.88
CA ASP A 181 -18.69 -41.26 43.51
C ASP A 181 -17.51 -41.96 42.80
N GLU A 182 -16.37 -41.96 43.48
CA GLU A 182 -15.06 -42.45 43.02
C GLU A 182 -15.12 -43.92 42.54
N THR A 183 -15.98 -44.72 43.18
CA THR A 183 -16.18 -46.14 42.88
C THR A 183 -17.03 -46.41 41.64
N LEU A 184 -17.96 -45.50 41.29
CA LEU A 184 -18.81 -45.64 40.10
C LEU A 184 -18.01 -45.42 38.80
N VAL A 185 -17.10 -44.43 38.80
CA VAL A 185 -16.26 -44.12 37.64
C VAL A 185 -15.24 -45.23 37.37
N SER A 186 -14.60 -45.75 38.42
CA SER A 186 -13.68 -46.91 38.31
C SER A 186 -14.41 -48.18 37.81
N GLY A 187 -15.64 -48.41 38.29
CA GLY A 187 -16.48 -49.52 37.84
C GLY A 187 -16.88 -49.40 36.37
N MET A 188 -17.26 -48.21 35.91
CA MET A 188 -17.58 -47.94 34.51
C MET A 188 -16.35 -48.13 33.60
N LEU A 189 -15.18 -47.59 33.97
CA LEU A 189 -13.96 -47.73 33.17
C LEU A 189 -13.52 -49.19 33.04
N SER A 190 -13.64 -49.96 34.13
CA SER A 190 -13.37 -51.40 34.12
C SER A 190 -14.38 -52.18 33.26
N ALA A 191 -15.66 -51.79 33.30
CA ALA A 191 -16.72 -52.40 32.50
C ALA A 191 -16.57 -52.08 30.99
N ILE A 192 -16.20 -50.86 30.63
CA ILE A 192 -15.92 -50.48 29.23
C ILE A 192 -14.73 -51.28 28.70
N ARG A 193 -13.69 -51.48 29.51
CA ARG A 193 -12.54 -52.32 29.14
C ARG A 193 -12.97 -53.77 28.88
N ALA A 194 -13.71 -54.37 29.82
CA ALA A 194 -14.21 -55.73 29.68
C ALA A 194 -15.08 -55.87 28.42
N PHE A 195 -15.96 -54.91 28.18
CA PHE A 195 -16.80 -54.88 26.98
C PHE A 195 -15.99 -54.78 25.68
N VAL A 196 -14.95 -53.92 25.64
CA VAL A 196 -14.11 -53.75 24.45
C VAL A 196 -13.27 -55.01 24.17
N GLN A 197 -12.72 -55.64 25.22
CA GLN A 197 -11.99 -56.91 25.11
C GLN A 197 -12.90 -58.05 24.63
N ASP A 198 -14.09 -58.19 25.22
CA ASP A 198 -15.06 -59.25 24.89
C ASP A 198 -15.70 -59.07 23.50
N SER A 199 -15.96 -57.82 23.08
CA SER A 199 -16.69 -57.55 21.83
C SER A 199 -15.82 -57.50 20.58
N PHE A 200 -14.56 -57.08 20.72
CA PHE A 200 -13.67 -56.83 19.56
C PHE A 200 -12.53 -57.85 19.44
N GLY A 201 -12.44 -58.84 20.33
CA GLY A 201 -11.42 -59.89 20.27
C GLY A 201 -9.99 -59.35 20.33
N ALA A 202 -9.81 -58.21 20.99
CA ALA A 202 -8.52 -57.58 21.13
C ALA A 202 -7.58 -58.49 21.93
N ALA A 203 -6.42 -58.81 21.37
CA ALA A 203 -5.35 -59.46 22.12
C ALA A 203 -4.97 -58.58 23.33
N PRO A 204 -4.53 -59.16 24.47
CA PRO A 204 -4.33 -58.45 25.74
C PRO A 204 -3.35 -57.26 25.69
N ASP A 205 -2.67 -57.07 24.56
CA ASP A 205 -1.71 -56.04 24.21
C ASP A 205 -2.29 -54.87 23.37
N GLN A 206 -3.54 -54.94 22.90
CA GLN A 206 -4.22 -53.80 22.26
C GLN A 206 -5.03 -53.00 23.30
N VAL A 207 -4.38 -52.00 23.89
CA VAL A 207 -4.91 -51.21 25.00
C VAL A 207 -5.68 -49.98 24.50
N LEU A 208 -6.79 -49.67 25.17
CA LEU A 208 -7.59 -48.46 24.92
C LEU A 208 -6.89 -47.24 25.57
N ASN A 209 -6.07 -46.52 24.81
CA ASN A 209 -5.26 -45.42 25.37
C ASN A 209 -6.04 -44.09 25.54
N THR A 210 -7.17 -43.91 24.87
CA THR A 210 -7.94 -42.66 24.92
C THR A 210 -9.43 -42.91 24.73
N LEU A 211 -10.25 -42.33 25.61
CA LEU A 211 -11.70 -42.30 25.54
C LEU A 211 -12.17 -40.84 25.53
N ARG A 212 -13.18 -40.49 24.71
CA ARG A 212 -13.75 -39.14 24.68
C ARG A 212 -15.22 -39.17 25.04
N VAL A 213 -15.61 -38.39 26.06
CA VAL A 213 -16.98 -38.29 26.58
C VAL A 213 -17.37 -36.82 26.62
N GLY A 214 -18.10 -36.35 25.61
CA GLY A 214 -18.43 -34.93 25.45
C GLY A 214 -17.18 -34.07 25.30
N ASP A 215 -17.03 -33.09 26.20
CA ASP A 215 -15.88 -32.16 26.24
C ASP A 215 -14.70 -32.68 27.10
N LEU A 216 -14.84 -33.88 27.67
CA LEU A 216 -13.82 -34.53 28.49
C LEU A 216 -13.13 -35.65 27.68
N THR A 217 -11.81 -35.68 27.78
CA THR A 217 -10.97 -36.73 27.21
C THR A 217 -10.30 -37.48 28.36
N VAL A 218 -10.49 -38.79 28.42
CA VAL A 218 -9.87 -39.67 29.40
C VAL A 218 -8.67 -40.36 28.74
N TRP A 219 -7.48 -40.12 29.28
CA TRP A 219 -6.24 -40.80 28.87
C TRP A 219 -5.95 -41.94 29.81
N ILE A 220 -5.58 -43.09 29.27
CA ILE A 220 -5.35 -44.32 30.04
C ILE A 220 -3.96 -44.83 29.72
N GLU A 221 -3.11 -44.90 30.75
CA GLU A 221 -1.77 -45.49 30.68
C GLU A 221 -1.75 -46.78 31.51
N GLN A 222 -1.21 -47.85 30.94
CA GLN A 222 -1.20 -49.17 31.57
C GLN A 222 0.21 -49.59 32.00
N GLY A 223 0.32 -49.98 33.27
CA GLY A 223 1.48 -50.62 33.85
C GLY A 223 1.23 -52.12 34.09
N PRO A 224 2.23 -52.87 34.59
CA PRO A 224 2.14 -54.32 34.78
C PRO A 224 1.09 -54.73 35.82
N VAL A 225 0.85 -53.90 36.84
CA VAL A 225 -0.06 -54.23 37.96
C VAL A 225 -1.11 -53.14 38.21
N ALA A 226 -0.91 -51.91 37.71
CA ALA A 226 -1.81 -50.77 37.90
C ALA A 226 -2.04 -50.00 36.60
N ILE A 227 -3.13 -49.26 36.54
CA ILE A 227 -3.58 -48.45 35.40
C ILE A 227 -3.81 -47.03 35.91
N LEU A 228 -3.29 -46.05 35.18
CA LEU A 228 -3.49 -44.63 35.47
C LEU A 228 -4.45 -44.03 34.44
N ALA A 229 -5.58 -43.50 34.89
CA ALA A 229 -6.56 -42.84 34.04
C ALA A 229 -6.69 -41.35 34.41
N ALA A 230 -6.37 -40.45 33.48
CA ALA A 230 -6.47 -39.00 33.67
C ALA A 230 -7.66 -38.44 32.87
N VAL A 231 -8.58 -37.74 33.54
CA VAL A 231 -9.71 -37.04 32.94
C VAL A 231 -9.31 -35.60 32.65
N ILE A 232 -9.34 -35.21 31.38
CA ILE A 232 -8.74 -33.97 30.89
C ILE A 232 -9.80 -33.17 30.11
N ARG A 233 -9.89 -31.88 30.40
CA ARG A 233 -10.66 -30.91 29.63
C ARG A 233 -9.70 -30.14 28.70
N GLY A 234 -10.00 -30.12 27.41
CA GLY A 234 -9.14 -29.50 26.39
C GLY A 234 -8.18 -30.48 25.72
N THR A 235 -7.16 -29.97 25.02
CA THR A 235 -6.22 -30.75 24.22
C THR A 235 -4.81 -30.69 24.83
N PRO A 236 -4.46 -31.64 25.72
CA PRO A 236 -3.11 -31.71 26.29
C PRO A 236 -2.04 -32.03 25.22
N PRO A 237 -0.82 -31.49 25.38
CA PRO A 237 0.31 -31.76 24.51
C PRO A 237 0.88 -33.18 24.73
N GLU A 238 1.54 -33.75 23.71
CA GLU A 238 2.02 -35.15 23.75
C GLU A 238 3.02 -35.44 24.88
N HIS A 239 3.82 -34.46 25.33
CA HIS A 239 4.74 -34.66 26.46
C HIS A 239 4.02 -34.97 27.78
N PHE A 240 2.71 -34.69 27.87
CA PHE A 240 1.94 -35.05 29.04
C PHE A 240 1.72 -36.57 29.15
N HIS A 241 1.68 -37.32 28.04
CA HIS A 241 1.69 -38.80 28.09
C HIS A 241 2.95 -39.32 28.77
N ILE A 242 4.11 -38.73 28.45
CA ILE A 242 5.39 -39.09 29.07
C ILE A 242 5.35 -38.82 30.58
N HIS A 243 4.78 -37.68 31.00
CA HIS A 243 4.62 -37.37 32.43
C HIS A 243 3.73 -38.40 33.16
N LEU A 244 2.60 -38.83 32.56
CA LEU A 244 1.74 -39.86 33.14
C LEU A 244 2.45 -41.22 33.25
N GLN A 245 3.23 -41.60 32.23
CA GLN A 245 4.02 -42.85 32.23
C GLN A 245 5.13 -42.82 33.27
N ASP A 246 5.84 -41.70 33.41
CA ASP A 246 6.88 -41.52 34.42
C ASP A 246 6.29 -41.61 35.83
N THR A 247 5.14 -40.97 36.07
CA THR A 247 4.42 -41.07 37.35
C THR A 247 3.99 -42.51 37.63
N LEU A 248 3.42 -43.23 36.66
CA LEU A 248 3.03 -44.62 36.84
C LEU A 248 4.25 -45.53 37.12
N THR A 249 5.37 -45.29 36.45
CA THR A 249 6.64 -46.01 36.68
C THR A 249 7.17 -45.76 38.09
N ARG A 250 7.11 -44.50 38.57
CA ARG A 250 7.48 -44.15 39.95
C ARG A 250 6.57 -44.82 40.97
N ILE A 251 5.27 -44.84 40.75
CA ILE A 251 4.30 -45.54 41.62
C ILE A 251 4.64 -47.03 41.68
N HIS A 252 4.97 -47.67 40.56
CA HIS A 252 5.38 -49.06 40.53
C HIS A 252 6.70 -49.32 41.26
N ALA A 253 7.67 -48.40 41.18
CA ALA A 253 8.95 -48.52 41.88
C ALA A 253 8.80 -48.33 43.40
N GLU A 254 7.99 -47.36 43.82
CA GLU A 254 7.82 -47.01 45.24
C GLU A 254 6.85 -47.95 45.98
N GLN A 255 5.88 -48.56 45.28
CA GLN A 255 4.80 -49.36 45.88
C GLN A 255 4.68 -50.78 45.30
N ALA A 256 5.78 -51.36 44.79
CA ALA A 256 5.79 -52.68 44.14
C ALA A 256 5.12 -53.78 44.97
N ASP A 257 5.48 -53.88 46.25
CA ASP A 257 4.99 -54.92 47.16
C ASP A 257 3.51 -54.73 47.53
N ALA A 258 3.07 -53.48 47.71
CA ALA A 258 1.70 -53.13 48.06
C ALA A 258 0.74 -53.38 46.87
N LEU A 259 1.21 -53.12 45.65
CA LEU A 259 0.45 -53.39 44.42
C LEU A 259 0.35 -54.90 44.14
N ALA A 260 1.41 -55.67 44.37
CA ALA A 260 1.42 -57.12 44.10
C ALA A 260 0.56 -57.95 45.07
N ARG A 261 0.37 -57.49 46.32
CA ARG A 261 -0.41 -58.17 47.35
C ARG A 261 -1.78 -57.52 47.61
N PHE A 262 -2.31 -56.82 46.61
CA PHE A 262 -3.56 -56.09 46.77
C PHE A 262 -4.76 -57.05 46.89
N GLU A 263 -5.30 -57.20 48.10
CA GLU A 263 -6.48 -58.02 48.42
C GLU A 263 -7.75 -57.14 48.67
N GLY A 264 -7.80 -55.94 48.09
CA GLY A 264 -9.00 -55.08 48.14
C GLY A 264 -9.03 -53.99 49.20
N ASP A 265 -7.95 -53.80 49.97
CA ASP A 265 -7.80 -52.67 50.91
C ASP A 265 -6.90 -51.57 50.32
N ALA A 266 -7.52 -50.47 49.88
CA ALA A 266 -6.86 -49.31 49.30
C ALA A 266 -6.14 -48.42 50.33
N SER A 267 -6.35 -48.62 51.64
CA SER A 267 -5.76 -47.76 52.68
C SER A 267 -4.23 -47.81 52.72
N THR A 268 -3.65 -48.95 52.34
CA THR A 268 -2.19 -49.18 52.25
C THR A 268 -1.52 -48.34 51.16
N LEU A 269 -2.28 -47.83 50.20
CA LEU A 269 -1.80 -47.07 49.04
C LEU A 269 -2.09 -45.55 49.15
N ALA A 270 -2.50 -45.07 50.32
CA ALA A 270 -2.75 -43.65 50.57
C ALA A 270 -1.53 -42.75 50.31
N GLY A 271 -0.31 -43.30 50.41
CA GLY A 271 0.94 -42.59 50.11
C GLY A 271 1.14 -42.23 48.63
N VAL A 272 0.31 -42.76 47.72
CA VAL A 272 0.39 -42.49 46.28
C VAL A 272 -0.35 -41.21 45.88
N ARG A 273 -1.28 -40.72 46.71
CA ARG A 273 -2.08 -39.52 46.43
C ARG A 273 -1.27 -38.27 46.04
N PRO A 274 -0.17 -37.89 46.73
CA PRO A 274 0.63 -36.72 46.31
C PRO A 274 1.25 -36.87 44.91
N LEU A 275 1.61 -38.09 44.51
CA LEU A 275 2.11 -38.34 43.14
C LEU A 275 1.02 -38.19 42.08
N LEU A 276 -0.24 -38.45 42.45
CA LEU A 276 -1.40 -38.22 41.57
C LEU A 276 -1.79 -36.74 41.52
N GLU A 277 -1.65 -36.02 42.63
CA GLU A 277 -1.87 -34.57 42.71
C GLU A 277 -0.86 -33.81 41.82
N ASP A 278 0.40 -34.27 41.72
CA ASP A 278 1.40 -33.73 40.80
C ASP A 278 0.98 -33.84 39.32
N CYS A 279 0.08 -34.75 38.98
CA CYS A 279 -0.50 -34.92 37.64
C CYS A 279 -1.72 -34.02 37.39
N LEU A 280 -2.27 -33.36 38.42
CA LEU A 280 -3.37 -32.38 38.28
C LEU A 280 -2.87 -31.02 37.76
N GLN A 281 -2.04 -31.04 36.71
CA GLN A 281 -1.46 -29.83 36.13
C GLN A 281 -2.49 -29.12 35.24
N ALA A 282 -2.62 -27.81 35.44
CA ALA A 282 -3.23 -26.89 34.50
C ALA A 282 -2.11 -26.10 33.82
N GLN A 283 -1.84 -26.39 32.54
CA GLN A 283 -0.88 -25.59 31.77
C GLN A 283 -1.61 -24.46 31.04
N PHE A 284 -1.27 -23.24 31.43
CA PHE A 284 -1.64 -22.02 30.72
C PHE A 284 -0.44 -21.60 29.85
N GLU A 285 -0.69 -21.22 28.59
CA GLU A 285 0.34 -20.76 27.65
C GLU A 285 1.27 -19.72 28.31
N PRO A 286 2.61 -19.88 28.26
CA PRO A 286 3.52 -18.93 28.88
C PRO A 286 3.38 -17.55 28.22
N ARG A 287 3.12 -16.52 29.04
CA ARG A 287 3.06 -15.10 28.65
C ARG A 287 4.29 -14.70 27.83
N ARG A 288 4.20 -14.70 26.50
CA ARG A 288 5.12 -13.94 25.66
C ARG A 288 4.74 -12.47 25.77
N ARG A 289 5.67 -11.64 26.25
CA ARG A 289 5.49 -10.17 26.36
C ARG A 289 5.15 -9.61 24.98
N ALA A 290 3.87 -9.35 24.74
CA ALA A 290 3.43 -8.59 23.58
C ALA A 290 4.02 -7.18 23.68
N VAL A 291 4.59 -6.69 22.58
CA VAL A 291 5.01 -5.29 22.45
C VAL A 291 3.84 -4.37 22.83
N SER A 292 4.12 -3.39 23.70
CA SER A 292 3.13 -2.47 24.24
C SER A 292 2.34 -1.79 23.10
N PRO A 293 1.00 -1.67 23.21
CA PRO A 293 0.18 -1.02 22.17
C PRO A 293 0.62 0.41 21.84
N MET A 294 1.28 1.08 22.78
CA MET A 294 1.82 2.43 22.60
C MET A 294 2.95 2.48 21.56
N THR A 295 3.73 1.40 21.35
CA THR A 295 4.81 1.41 20.35
C THR A 295 4.27 1.41 18.93
N TRP A 296 3.16 0.70 18.67
CA TRP A 296 2.49 0.71 17.37
C TRP A 296 1.78 2.04 17.09
N ALA A 297 1.15 2.63 18.10
CA ALA A 297 0.57 3.97 17.97
C ALA A 297 1.67 5.01 17.65
N LEU A 298 2.80 4.96 18.37
CA LEU A 298 3.93 5.86 18.14
C LEU A 298 4.55 5.67 16.75
N LEU A 299 4.71 4.42 16.29
CA LEU A 299 5.19 4.13 14.94
C LEU A 299 4.23 4.66 13.86
N ALA A 300 2.92 4.46 14.04
CA ALA A 300 1.91 4.96 13.11
C ALA A 300 1.88 6.50 13.07
N THR A 301 1.98 7.15 14.22
CA THR A 301 2.08 8.62 14.30
C THR A 301 3.36 9.12 13.65
N LEU A 302 4.49 8.44 13.83
CA LEU A 302 5.76 8.79 13.20
C LEU A 302 5.71 8.61 11.68
N LEU A 303 5.08 7.54 11.20
CA LEU A 303 4.83 7.30 9.77
C LEU A 303 3.93 8.38 9.16
N LEU A 304 2.83 8.74 9.85
CA LEU A 304 1.94 9.82 9.41
C LEU A 304 2.65 11.18 9.41
N GLY A 305 3.48 11.46 10.41
CA GLY A 305 4.30 12.67 10.48
C GLY A 305 5.32 12.73 9.33
N ALA A 306 6.00 11.62 9.03
CA ALA A 306 6.94 11.53 7.92
C ALA A 306 6.24 11.66 6.56
N ALA A 307 5.06 11.06 6.39
CA ALA A 307 4.24 11.20 5.19
C ALA A 307 3.76 12.65 5.00
N TRP A 308 3.29 13.30 6.07
CA TRP A 308 2.90 14.70 6.05
C TRP A 308 4.07 15.61 5.68
N TRP A 309 5.23 15.41 6.30
CA TRP A 309 6.46 16.17 6.02
C TRP A 309 6.95 15.94 4.57
N GLY A 310 6.91 14.71 4.08
CA GLY A 310 7.21 14.39 2.69
C GLY A 310 6.27 15.09 1.71
N ALA A 311 4.96 15.09 2.01
CA ALA A 311 3.96 15.77 1.21
C ALA A 311 4.14 17.29 1.19
N SER A 312 4.47 17.91 2.33
CA SER A 312 4.69 19.37 2.40
C SER A 312 5.91 19.79 1.57
N VAL A 313 7.02 19.06 1.69
CA VAL A 313 8.24 19.32 0.90
C VAL A 313 7.98 19.11 -0.60
N TYR A 314 7.20 18.09 -0.95
CA TYR A 314 6.83 17.82 -2.35
C TYR A 314 5.97 18.94 -2.94
N GLN A 315 4.96 19.41 -2.21
CA GLN A 315 4.10 20.51 -2.66
C GLN A 315 4.87 21.80 -2.88
N GLU A 316 5.77 22.16 -1.95
CA GLU A 316 6.59 23.37 -2.08
C GLU A 316 7.50 23.31 -3.31
N ARG A 317 8.18 22.17 -3.54
CA ARG A 317 8.99 21.94 -4.74
C ARG A 317 8.16 22.05 -6.03
N HIS A 318 6.94 21.52 -6.04
CA HIS A 318 6.07 21.61 -7.21
C HIS A 318 5.64 23.07 -7.47
N ARG A 319 5.29 23.83 -6.43
CA ARG A 319 4.95 25.26 -6.57
C ARG A 319 6.15 26.06 -7.09
N TRP A 320 7.34 25.79 -6.57
CA TRP A 320 8.58 26.39 -7.03
C TRP A 320 8.87 26.12 -8.52
N GLN A 321 8.79 24.85 -8.93
CA GLN A 321 8.98 24.48 -10.34
C GLN A 321 7.93 25.12 -11.26
N THR A 322 6.67 25.18 -10.81
CA THR A 322 5.59 25.84 -11.55
C THR A 322 5.85 27.34 -11.70
N PHE A 323 6.33 27.99 -10.63
CA PHE A 323 6.71 29.40 -10.65
C PHE A 323 7.88 29.66 -11.62
N LEU A 324 8.95 28.87 -11.56
CA LEU A 324 10.07 28.95 -12.50
C LEU A 324 9.63 28.75 -13.96
N ALA A 325 8.75 27.77 -14.21
CA ALA A 325 8.22 27.50 -15.54
C ALA A 325 7.38 28.67 -16.07
N ARG A 326 6.52 29.27 -15.24
CA ARG A 326 5.77 30.48 -15.61
C ARG A 326 6.70 31.65 -15.89
N LEU A 327 7.68 31.87 -15.01
CA LEU A 327 8.63 32.98 -15.12
C LEU A 327 9.49 32.87 -16.39
N GLY A 328 9.85 31.65 -16.81
CA GLY A 328 10.55 31.40 -18.07
C GLY A 328 9.66 31.41 -19.31
N ALA A 329 8.34 31.23 -19.16
CA ALA A 329 7.38 31.30 -20.27
C ALA A 329 6.90 32.73 -20.55
N GLU A 330 7.01 33.64 -19.57
CA GLU A 330 6.65 35.05 -19.73
C GLU A 330 7.63 35.75 -20.68
N PRO A 331 7.14 36.32 -21.79
CA PRO A 331 8.01 37.01 -22.74
C PRO A 331 8.62 38.26 -22.08
N GLY A 332 9.89 38.54 -22.36
CA GLY A 332 10.61 39.70 -21.81
C GLY A 332 11.26 39.46 -20.45
N LEU A 333 11.13 38.26 -19.87
CA LEU A 333 11.87 37.81 -18.70
C LEU A 333 12.84 36.69 -19.11
N VAL A 334 14.12 36.84 -18.78
CA VAL A 334 15.15 35.83 -19.06
C VAL A 334 15.85 35.47 -17.76
N LEU A 335 15.74 34.21 -17.38
CA LEU A 335 16.44 33.66 -16.22
C LEU A 335 17.89 33.36 -16.58
N THR A 336 18.84 33.95 -15.85
CA THR A 336 20.28 33.72 -16.06
C THR A 336 20.86 32.75 -15.03
N ALA A 337 20.36 32.77 -13.80
CA ALA A 337 20.77 31.83 -12.77
C ALA A 337 19.64 31.54 -11.79
N VAL A 338 19.56 30.28 -11.37
CA VAL A 338 18.66 29.82 -10.32
C VAL A 338 19.51 29.01 -9.35
N GLU A 339 19.76 29.58 -8.17
CA GLU A 339 20.53 28.95 -7.11
C GLU A 339 19.62 28.62 -5.94
N THR A 340 19.86 27.48 -5.29
CA THR A 340 19.13 27.06 -4.10
C THR A 340 20.14 26.88 -2.98
N ASP A 341 20.08 27.74 -1.96
CA ASP A 341 20.99 27.73 -0.81
C ASP A 341 20.21 27.51 0.48
N GLY A 342 20.32 26.32 1.08
CA GLY A 342 19.80 26.04 2.42
C GLY A 342 18.28 26.25 2.64
N GLY A 343 17.47 26.29 1.58
CA GLY A 343 16.02 26.60 1.65
C GLY A 343 15.66 28.02 1.21
N HIS A 344 16.66 28.86 0.91
CA HIS A 344 16.49 30.13 0.22
C HIS A 344 16.72 29.97 -1.28
N TYR A 345 15.85 30.57 -2.08
CA TYR A 345 15.98 30.58 -3.53
C TYR A 345 16.54 31.93 -3.98
N ARG A 346 17.67 31.92 -4.67
CA ARG A 346 18.25 33.10 -5.30
C ARG A 346 18.01 33.04 -6.80
N LEU A 347 17.30 34.03 -7.31
CA LEU A 347 16.98 34.19 -8.74
C LEU A 347 17.79 35.36 -9.28
N ALA A 348 18.48 35.16 -10.39
CA ALA A 348 19.05 36.23 -11.17
C ALA A 348 18.52 36.17 -12.60
N GLY A 349 18.18 37.33 -13.15
CA GLY A 349 17.67 37.40 -14.51
C GLY A 349 17.70 38.80 -15.10
N LEU A 350 17.40 38.84 -16.39
CA LEU A 350 17.21 40.04 -17.17
C LEU A 350 15.71 40.30 -17.32
N ARG A 351 15.29 41.55 -17.17
CA ARG A 351 13.90 41.99 -17.34
C ARG A 351 13.77 43.18 -18.28
N ASP A 352 12.81 43.12 -19.19
CA ASP A 352 12.36 44.31 -19.92
C ASP A 352 11.43 45.16 -19.03
N PRO A 353 11.61 46.51 -18.97
CA PRO A 353 10.74 47.39 -18.20
C PRO A 353 9.24 47.31 -18.55
N LEU A 354 8.90 46.88 -19.78
CA LEU A 354 7.53 46.69 -20.25
C LEU A 354 6.98 45.28 -20.00
N ALA A 355 7.77 44.38 -19.41
CA ALA A 355 7.35 43.02 -19.06
C ALA A 355 6.63 42.98 -17.70
N ALA A 356 5.92 41.87 -17.46
CA ALA A 356 5.23 41.62 -16.21
C ALA A 356 6.17 41.74 -14.99
N ASP A 357 5.62 42.17 -13.86
CA ASP A 357 6.40 42.33 -12.63
C ASP A 357 6.60 40.98 -11.92
N PRO A 358 7.85 40.51 -11.75
CA PRO A 358 8.13 39.23 -11.08
C PRO A 358 7.61 39.16 -9.64
N ALA A 359 7.54 40.30 -8.94
CA ALA A 359 7.00 40.36 -7.59
C ALA A 359 5.48 40.12 -7.55
N ALA A 360 4.74 40.62 -8.55
CA ALA A 360 3.31 40.32 -8.70
C ALA A 360 3.08 38.83 -9.04
N LEU A 361 3.89 38.26 -9.95
CA LEU A 361 3.85 36.83 -10.26
C LEU A 361 4.18 35.95 -9.05
N LEU A 362 5.05 36.42 -8.17
CA LEU A 362 5.40 35.73 -6.93
C LEU A 362 4.22 35.68 -5.95
N GLN A 363 3.49 36.79 -5.79
CA GLN A 363 2.33 36.84 -4.90
C GLN A 363 1.23 35.85 -5.32
N GLU A 364 1.01 35.68 -6.63
CA GLU A 364 0.02 34.72 -7.16
C GLU A 364 0.42 33.25 -6.96
N SER A 365 1.72 32.96 -6.76
CA SER A 365 2.24 31.59 -6.63
C SER A 365 2.05 30.98 -5.23
N GLY A 366 1.70 31.79 -4.23
CA GLY A 366 1.54 31.34 -2.84
C GLY A 366 2.83 30.84 -2.18
N LEU A 367 3.98 31.27 -2.70
CA LEU A 367 5.30 31.09 -2.10
C LEU A 367 5.59 32.22 -1.11
N ASP A 368 6.32 31.93 -0.03
CA ASP A 368 6.71 32.95 0.95
C ASP A 368 7.79 33.88 0.35
N PRO A 369 7.53 35.20 0.25
CA PRO A 369 8.51 36.16 -0.27
C PRO A 369 9.81 36.21 0.54
N GLY A 370 9.77 35.86 1.83
CA GLY A 370 10.95 35.92 2.71
C GLY A 370 12.04 34.91 2.34
N HIS A 371 11.68 33.83 1.63
CA HIS A 371 12.62 32.79 1.23
C HIS A 371 13.21 33.02 -0.17
N ILE A 372 12.77 34.04 -0.89
CA ILE A 372 13.12 34.25 -2.30
C ILE A 372 13.78 35.61 -2.48
N THR A 373 15.05 35.60 -2.89
CA THR A 373 15.77 36.81 -3.27
C THR A 373 15.92 36.87 -4.78
N ALA A 374 15.26 37.84 -5.42
CA ALA A 374 15.33 38.03 -6.86
C ALA A 374 16.13 39.28 -7.23
N GLN A 375 17.14 39.12 -8.09
CA GLN A 375 17.95 40.20 -8.63
C GLN A 375 17.68 40.33 -10.13
N TRP A 376 17.10 41.46 -10.53
CA TRP A 376 16.73 41.73 -11.91
C TRP A 376 17.57 42.86 -12.48
N SER A 377 18.21 42.60 -13.62
CA SER A 377 18.90 43.63 -14.40
C SER A 377 18.05 44.05 -15.60
N SER A 378 18.01 45.35 -15.89
CA SER A 378 17.26 45.87 -17.03
C SER A 378 17.91 45.47 -18.36
N TYR A 379 17.11 45.00 -19.31
CA TYR A 379 17.52 44.86 -20.72
C TYR A 379 16.37 45.26 -21.63
N TYR A 380 16.62 45.29 -22.94
CA TYR A 380 15.58 45.52 -23.94
C TYR A 380 15.36 44.26 -24.77
N ALA A 381 14.16 43.70 -24.65
CA ALA A 381 13.71 42.60 -25.50
C ALA A 381 13.40 43.14 -26.90
N LEU A 382 14.01 42.52 -27.92
CA LEU A 382 13.83 42.88 -29.33
C LEU A 382 12.75 42.03 -30.03
N ASP A 383 11.95 41.29 -29.26
CA ASP A 383 10.79 40.58 -29.79
C ASP A 383 9.75 41.57 -30.33
N ALA A 384 9.06 41.17 -31.41
CA ALA A 384 8.09 42.02 -32.10
C ALA A 384 7.00 42.59 -31.18
N THR A 385 6.56 41.84 -30.17
CA THR A 385 5.59 42.27 -29.16
C THR A 385 6.11 43.42 -28.29
N PHE A 386 7.37 43.36 -27.87
CA PHE A 386 7.99 44.42 -27.06
C PHE A 386 8.36 45.64 -27.90
N LEU A 387 8.89 45.43 -29.10
CA LEU A 387 9.12 46.51 -30.06
C LEU A 387 7.83 47.27 -30.35
N LEU A 388 6.71 46.57 -30.58
CA LEU A 388 5.41 47.21 -30.82
C LEU A 388 4.90 47.99 -29.60
N LYS A 389 4.96 47.40 -28.40
CA LYS A 389 4.55 48.07 -27.14
C LYS A 389 5.36 49.36 -26.93
N ARG A 390 6.68 49.28 -27.11
CA ARG A 390 7.61 50.40 -26.98
C ARG A 390 7.38 51.47 -28.05
N ALA A 391 7.18 51.05 -29.30
CA ALA A 391 6.87 51.95 -30.40
C ALA A 391 5.57 52.73 -30.13
N ARG A 392 4.52 52.08 -29.60
CA ARG A 392 3.28 52.78 -29.21
C ARG A 392 3.50 53.83 -28.12
N LEU A 393 4.32 53.53 -27.11
CA LEU A 393 4.63 54.48 -26.03
C LEU A 393 5.43 55.68 -26.52
N ILE A 394 6.47 55.45 -27.33
CA ILE A 394 7.37 56.51 -27.80
C ILE A 394 6.73 57.34 -28.91
N LEU A 395 6.10 56.69 -29.89
CA LEU A 395 5.48 57.38 -31.02
C LEU A 395 4.13 58.00 -30.68
N SER A 396 3.44 57.51 -29.63
CA SER A 396 2.12 57.98 -29.19
C SER A 396 1.15 58.18 -30.37
N PRO A 397 0.83 57.12 -31.14
CA PRO A 397 0.03 57.25 -32.35
C PRO A 397 -1.40 57.74 -32.03
N PRO A 398 -2.01 58.56 -32.91
CA PRO A 398 -3.43 58.87 -32.85
C PRO A 398 -4.29 57.59 -32.93
N THR A 399 -5.52 57.64 -32.43
CA THR A 399 -6.49 56.53 -32.48
C THR A 399 -6.82 56.08 -33.91
N THR A 400 -6.65 56.96 -34.89
CA THR A 400 -6.82 56.71 -36.32
C THR A 400 -5.64 55.99 -36.99
N VAL A 401 -4.53 55.77 -36.26
CA VAL A 401 -3.34 55.09 -36.75
C VAL A 401 -3.18 53.73 -36.09
N GLN A 402 -3.01 52.70 -36.92
CA GLN A 402 -2.66 51.36 -36.47
C GLN A 402 -1.17 51.12 -36.70
N LEU A 403 -0.52 50.58 -35.68
CA LEU A 403 0.86 50.12 -35.71
C LEU A 403 0.89 48.59 -35.66
N ALA A 404 1.64 47.99 -36.58
CA ALA A 404 1.88 46.56 -36.66
C ALA A 404 3.38 46.28 -36.92
N MET A 405 3.84 45.10 -36.49
CA MET A 405 5.22 44.65 -36.71
C MET A 405 5.22 43.50 -37.72
N GLU A 406 6.13 43.58 -38.70
CA GLU A 406 6.45 42.51 -39.64
C GLU A 406 7.96 42.23 -39.53
N GLY A 407 8.33 41.22 -38.73
CA GLY A 407 9.72 40.99 -38.35
C GLY A 407 10.31 42.20 -37.60
N THR A 408 11.33 42.83 -38.19
CA THR A 408 12.02 44.04 -37.70
C THR A 408 11.50 45.34 -38.31
N ARG A 409 10.42 45.28 -39.11
CA ARG A 409 9.79 46.44 -39.75
C ARG A 409 8.53 46.86 -39.01
N LEU A 410 8.43 48.16 -38.71
CA LEU A 410 7.23 48.77 -38.14
C LEU A 410 6.41 49.40 -39.26
N ILE A 411 5.16 48.96 -39.39
CA ILE A 411 4.22 49.45 -40.40
C ILE A 411 3.20 50.34 -39.70
N ALA A 412 3.02 51.55 -40.21
CA ALA A 412 1.98 52.48 -39.79
C ALA A 412 0.97 52.68 -40.92
N ALA A 413 -0.31 52.48 -40.59
CA ALA A 413 -1.40 52.64 -41.55
C ALA A 413 -2.58 53.40 -40.91
N GLY A 414 -3.31 54.15 -41.74
CA GLY A 414 -4.47 54.94 -41.31
C GLY A 414 -4.28 56.43 -41.59
N THR A 415 -4.93 57.26 -40.79
CA THR A 415 -4.96 58.71 -41.05
C THR A 415 -4.26 59.45 -39.93
N ALA A 416 -3.34 60.36 -40.25
CA ALA A 416 -2.57 61.07 -39.23
C ALA A 416 -2.27 62.53 -39.61
N PRO A 417 -2.11 63.43 -38.62
CA PRO A 417 -1.61 64.78 -38.85
C PRO A 417 -0.21 64.77 -39.47
N ALA A 418 0.05 65.71 -40.39
CA ALA A 418 1.33 65.81 -41.08
C ALA A 418 2.53 65.99 -40.13
N GLN A 419 2.33 66.67 -38.99
CA GLN A 419 3.35 66.85 -37.97
C GLN A 419 3.72 65.53 -37.30
N TRP A 420 2.72 64.72 -36.95
CA TRP A 420 2.95 63.40 -36.34
C TRP A 420 3.71 62.48 -37.30
N ILE A 421 3.35 62.44 -38.59
CA ILE A 421 4.06 61.61 -39.59
C ILE A 421 5.55 61.96 -39.68
N ARG A 422 5.89 63.26 -39.62
CA ARG A 422 7.30 63.70 -39.66
C ARG A 422 8.04 63.32 -38.39
N GLU A 423 7.42 63.51 -37.24
CA GLU A 423 8.02 63.23 -35.94
C GLU A 423 8.18 61.72 -35.70
N SER A 424 7.16 60.94 -36.07
CA SER A 424 7.19 59.49 -35.96
C SER A 424 8.33 58.88 -36.76
N ARG A 425 8.62 59.40 -37.97
CA ARG A 425 9.75 58.97 -38.80
C ARG A 425 11.10 59.24 -38.13
N ARG A 426 11.25 60.35 -37.40
CA ARG A 426 12.49 60.67 -36.66
C ARG A 426 12.62 59.79 -35.42
N LEU A 427 11.57 59.70 -34.62
CA LEU A 427 11.56 58.91 -33.38
C LEU A 427 11.70 57.41 -33.66
N ALA A 428 11.12 56.90 -34.75
CA ALA A 428 11.23 55.49 -35.10
C ALA A 428 12.69 55.07 -35.37
N GLN A 429 13.54 55.95 -35.90
CA GLN A 429 14.97 55.68 -36.11
C GLN A 429 15.76 55.56 -34.79
N LEU A 430 15.21 56.08 -33.69
CA LEU A 430 15.83 55.99 -32.36
C LEU A 430 15.40 54.73 -31.61
N LEU A 431 14.47 53.94 -32.15
CA LEU A 431 14.00 52.71 -31.51
C LEU A 431 15.02 51.57 -31.70
N PRO A 432 15.58 51.01 -30.62
CA PRO A 432 16.52 49.89 -30.72
C PRO A 432 15.84 48.67 -31.34
N GLY A 433 16.54 48.00 -32.27
CA GLY A 433 16.06 46.78 -32.95
C GLY A 433 15.07 47.01 -34.10
N LEU A 434 14.73 48.25 -34.41
CA LEU A 434 13.92 48.59 -35.59
C LEU A 434 14.83 48.88 -36.79
N GLU A 435 14.68 48.12 -37.88
CA GLU A 435 15.47 48.32 -39.10
C GLU A 435 14.80 49.29 -40.08
N HIS A 436 13.46 49.23 -40.18
CA HIS A 436 12.70 50.03 -41.13
C HIS A 436 11.35 50.47 -40.56
N TYR A 437 10.97 51.71 -40.87
CA TYR A 437 9.65 52.28 -40.58
C TYR A 437 8.94 52.56 -41.90
N ASP A 438 7.84 51.86 -42.13
CA ASP A 438 7.00 52.02 -43.32
C ASP A 438 5.77 52.86 -42.97
N ASP A 439 5.73 54.08 -43.52
CA ASP A 439 4.65 55.05 -43.36
C ASP A 439 3.81 55.21 -44.64
N ARG A 440 4.00 54.36 -45.67
CA ARG A 440 3.29 54.46 -46.95
C ARG A 440 1.78 54.23 -46.81
N GLY A 441 1.36 53.48 -45.80
CA GLY A 441 -0.04 53.26 -45.45
C GLY A 441 -0.70 54.44 -44.75
N LEU A 442 0.05 55.51 -44.43
CA LEU A 442 -0.49 56.70 -43.79
C LEU A 442 -1.00 57.70 -44.81
N THR A 443 -2.27 58.07 -44.65
CA THR A 443 -2.86 59.18 -45.38
C THR A 443 -2.68 60.45 -44.56
N ARG A 444 -2.10 61.47 -45.20
CA ARG A 444 -2.00 62.81 -44.61
C ARG A 444 -3.37 63.45 -44.63
N GLN A 445 -3.97 63.65 -43.47
CA GLN A 445 -5.11 64.55 -43.34
C GLN A 445 -4.58 65.89 -42.85
N SER A 446 -4.57 66.88 -43.74
CA SER A 446 -4.25 68.26 -43.39
C SER A 446 -5.51 68.97 -42.96
N LEU A 447 -5.40 69.71 -41.86
CA LEU A 447 -6.44 70.63 -41.39
C LEU A 447 -6.93 71.52 -42.54
N ASP A 448 -6.03 72.00 -43.40
CA ASP A 448 -6.34 72.85 -44.55
C ASP A 448 -7.32 72.22 -45.56
N VAL A 449 -7.24 70.90 -45.77
CA VAL A 449 -8.13 70.21 -46.73
C VAL A 449 -9.53 70.11 -46.15
N VAL A 450 -9.63 69.73 -44.87
CA VAL A 450 -10.93 69.60 -44.19
C VAL A 450 -11.60 70.97 -43.97
N THR A 451 -10.81 72.01 -43.67
CA THR A 451 -11.33 73.38 -43.56
C THR A 451 -11.77 73.94 -44.90
N GLN A 452 -11.10 73.60 -46.01
CA GLN A 452 -11.53 73.96 -47.35
C GLN A 452 -12.82 73.24 -47.77
N GLU A 453 -12.98 71.96 -47.43
CA GLU A 453 -14.24 71.24 -47.65
C GLU A 453 -15.39 71.84 -46.83
N LEU A 454 -15.14 72.22 -45.57
CA LEU A 454 -16.14 72.91 -44.75
C LEU A 454 -16.51 74.28 -45.34
N ALA A 455 -15.54 75.03 -45.88
CA ALA A 455 -15.79 76.32 -46.50
C ALA A 455 -16.66 76.24 -47.77
N GLN A 456 -16.64 75.10 -48.46
CA GLN A 456 -17.51 74.83 -49.61
C GLN A 456 -18.89 74.29 -49.21
N ALA A 457 -19.05 73.82 -47.97
CA ALA A 457 -20.33 73.35 -47.48
C ALA A 457 -21.29 74.53 -47.23
N SER A 458 -22.55 74.37 -47.62
CA SER A 458 -23.59 75.34 -47.33
C SER A 458 -24.93 74.67 -47.05
N ILE A 459 -25.76 75.33 -46.25
CA ILE A 459 -27.14 74.90 -45.97
C ILE A 459 -28.07 75.84 -46.72
N LEU A 460 -28.83 75.30 -47.67
CA LEU A 460 -29.80 76.05 -48.46
C LEU A 460 -31.13 76.18 -47.72
N PHE A 461 -31.76 77.35 -47.84
CA PHE A 461 -33.02 77.69 -47.18
C PHE A 461 -34.11 78.06 -48.20
N GLU A 462 -35.33 77.65 -47.89
CA GLU A 462 -36.53 78.12 -48.58
C GLU A 462 -36.75 79.62 -48.36
N GLN A 463 -37.51 80.25 -49.25
CA GLN A 463 -37.81 81.68 -49.17
C GLN A 463 -38.57 82.02 -47.89
N GLY A 464 -38.15 83.09 -47.19
CA GLY A 464 -38.80 83.57 -45.97
C GLY A 464 -38.68 82.67 -44.74
N ARG A 465 -38.00 81.52 -44.85
CA ARG A 465 -37.83 80.55 -43.76
C ARG A 465 -36.41 80.52 -43.21
N ALA A 466 -36.30 80.10 -41.96
CA ALA A 466 -35.02 79.95 -41.23
C ALA A 466 -34.93 78.65 -40.42
N ASP A 467 -35.97 77.82 -40.45
CA ASP A 467 -36.03 76.53 -39.77
C ASP A 467 -35.40 75.42 -40.61
N ILE A 468 -34.68 74.50 -39.94
CA ILE A 468 -34.08 73.32 -40.55
C ILE A 468 -35.09 72.17 -40.44
N ARG A 469 -35.80 71.88 -41.53
CA ARG A 469 -36.83 70.81 -41.55
C ARG A 469 -36.66 69.82 -42.69
N SER A 470 -36.15 70.26 -43.84
CA SER A 470 -36.03 69.39 -45.01
C SER A 470 -35.03 68.26 -44.76
N SER A 471 -35.22 67.12 -45.42
CA SER A 471 -34.29 65.98 -45.36
C SER A 471 -32.91 66.36 -45.88
N GLU A 472 -32.86 67.20 -46.93
CA GLU A 472 -31.63 67.71 -47.53
C GLU A 472 -30.86 68.61 -46.56
N GLN A 473 -31.53 69.54 -45.88
CA GLN A 473 -30.89 70.39 -44.86
C GLN A 473 -30.34 69.57 -43.69
N ARG A 474 -31.07 68.54 -43.24
CA ARG A 474 -30.61 67.62 -42.20
C ARG A 474 -29.39 66.80 -42.64
N HIS A 475 -29.35 66.36 -43.90
CA HIS A 475 -28.21 65.65 -44.46
C HIS A 475 -26.97 66.55 -44.58
N SER A 476 -27.13 67.79 -45.05
CA SER A 476 -26.05 68.78 -45.08
C SER A 476 -25.54 69.10 -43.67
N LEU A 477 -26.44 69.24 -42.69
CA LEU A 477 -26.08 69.44 -41.28
C LEU A 477 -25.28 68.26 -40.72
N SER A 478 -25.68 67.00 -40.98
CA SER A 478 -24.92 65.83 -40.52
C SER A 478 -23.54 65.74 -41.15
N ARG A 479 -23.42 66.12 -42.43
CA ARG A 479 -22.12 66.19 -43.12
C ARG A 479 -21.23 67.27 -42.50
N ILE A 480 -21.78 68.46 -42.24
CA ILE A 480 -21.06 69.56 -41.57
C ILE A 480 -20.64 69.15 -40.16
N ALA A 481 -21.51 68.52 -39.37
CA ALA A 481 -21.17 68.04 -38.02
C ALA A 481 -20.03 67.02 -38.05
N THR A 482 -19.98 66.16 -39.07
CA THR A 482 -18.87 65.20 -39.27
C THR A 482 -17.56 65.92 -39.59
N LEU A 483 -17.58 66.91 -40.48
CA LEU A 483 -16.41 67.73 -40.80
C LEU A 483 -15.92 68.54 -39.60
N LEU A 484 -16.84 69.11 -38.81
CA LEU A 484 -16.53 69.83 -37.57
C LEU A 484 -15.89 68.90 -36.53
N GLY A 485 -16.35 67.65 -36.41
CA GLY A 485 -15.72 66.65 -35.56
C GLY A 485 -14.28 66.34 -35.97
N GLN A 486 -14.04 66.16 -37.27
CA GLN A 486 -12.68 65.95 -37.80
C GLN A 486 -11.78 67.16 -37.58
N ILE A 487 -12.31 68.38 -37.78
CA ILE A 487 -11.58 69.62 -37.53
C ILE A 487 -11.25 69.78 -36.04
N ASP A 488 -12.20 69.51 -35.13
CA ASP A 488 -11.95 69.57 -33.69
C ASP A 488 -10.87 68.58 -33.24
N GLU A 489 -10.92 67.34 -33.75
CA GLU A 489 -9.92 66.32 -33.43
C GLU A 489 -8.52 66.72 -33.93
N LEU A 490 -8.42 67.17 -35.20
CA LEU A 490 -7.16 67.65 -35.78
C LEU A 490 -6.63 68.89 -35.06
N ALA A 491 -7.50 69.81 -34.65
CA ALA A 491 -7.16 71.01 -33.90
C ALA A 491 -6.64 70.66 -32.49
N ARG A 492 -7.27 69.71 -31.82
CA ARG A 492 -6.84 69.19 -30.50
C ARG A 492 -5.47 68.52 -30.57
N LEU A 493 -5.24 67.70 -31.59
CA LEU A 493 -3.96 67.01 -31.83
C LEU A 493 -2.82 67.99 -32.16
N SER A 494 -3.14 69.13 -32.78
CA SER A 494 -2.17 70.18 -33.12
C SER A 494 -2.04 71.27 -32.04
N GLY A 495 -2.88 71.24 -31.00
CA GLY A 495 -2.89 72.25 -29.94
C GLY A 495 -3.37 73.64 -30.40
N THR A 496 -4.04 73.73 -31.55
CA THR A 496 -4.54 74.99 -32.10
C THR A 496 -6.01 75.19 -31.78
N THR A 497 -6.41 76.41 -31.42
CA THR A 497 -7.83 76.79 -31.33
C THR A 497 -8.26 77.48 -32.62
N LEU A 498 -9.44 77.12 -33.14
CA LEU A 498 -9.94 77.63 -34.42
C LEU A 498 -11.18 78.48 -34.20
N THR A 499 -11.36 79.52 -35.01
CA THR A 499 -12.61 80.30 -35.02
C THR A 499 -13.38 80.03 -36.30
N ILE A 500 -14.61 79.54 -36.20
CA ILE A 500 -15.51 79.29 -37.33
C ILE A 500 -16.64 80.31 -37.31
N ARG A 501 -16.69 81.12 -38.35
CA ARG A 501 -17.76 82.09 -38.58
C ARG A 501 -18.87 81.47 -39.42
N ILE A 502 -20.10 81.52 -38.92
CA ILE A 502 -21.30 81.04 -39.60
C ILE A 502 -21.99 82.25 -40.20
N ASN A 503 -21.96 82.35 -41.52
CA ASN A 503 -22.48 83.50 -42.26
C ASN A 503 -23.81 83.14 -42.91
N GLY A 504 -24.91 83.70 -42.40
CA GLY A 504 -26.23 83.59 -43.00
C GLY A 504 -26.42 84.61 -44.12
N GLN A 505 -26.99 84.18 -45.24
CA GLN A 505 -27.26 85.00 -46.42
C GLN A 505 -28.73 84.88 -46.83
N THR A 506 -29.24 85.97 -47.41
CA THR A 506 -30.61 86.08 -47.94
C THR A 506 -30.56 86.59 -49.37
N ASP A 507 -31.61 86.32 -50.14
CA ASP A 507 -31.79 86.94 -51.45
C ASP A 507 -32.10 88.45 -51.32
N ILE A 508 -32.12 89.14 -52.46
CA ILE A 508 -32.43 90.58 -52.54
C ILE A 508 -33.93 90.89 -52.45
N VAL A 509 -34.77 89.87 -52.22
CA VAL A 509 -36.23 90.02 -52.22
C VAL A 509 -36.68 90.43 -50.81
N GLY A 510 -37.29 91.61 -50.68
CA GLY A 510 -37.78 92.14 -49.40
C GLY A 510 -37.01 93.37 -48.90
N GLY A 511 -37.39 93.89 -47.73
CA GLY A 511 -36.74 95.06 -47.13
C GLY A 511 -35.37 94.74 -46.52
N LEU A 512 -34.40 95.65 -46.63
CA LEU A 512 -33.04 95.46 -46.09
C LEU A 512 -33.01 95.08 -44.61
N ALA A 513 -33.85 95.70 -43.78
CA ALA A 513 -33.94 95.39 -42.35
C ALA A 513 -34.50 93.97 -42.08
N GLN A 514 -35.44 93.51 -42.92
CA GLN A 514 -36.03 92.19 -42.82
C GLN A 514 -35.03 91.11 -43.27
N ASN A 515 -34.30 91.37 -44.36
CA ASN A 515 -33.26 90.48 -44.86
C ASN A 515 -32.09 90.38 -43.89
N ARG A 516 -31.68 91.48 -43.25
CA ARG A 516 -30.68 91.45 -42.17
C ARG A 516 -31.15 90.55 -41.02
N ARG A 517 -32.35 90.77 -40.47
CA ARG A 517 -32.88 89.95 -39.38
C ARG A 517 -33.01 88.48 -39.79
N LEU A 518 -33.48 88.19 -40.99
CA LEU A 518 -33.62 86.82 -41.49
C LEU A 518 -32.26 86.13 -41.67
N SER A 519 -31.24 86.84 -42.14
CA SER A 519 -29.87 86.33 -42.27
C SER A 519 -29.25 85.97 -40.91
N GLU A 520 -29.48 86.78 -39.88
CA GLU A 520 -29.03 86.54 -38.51
C GLU A 520 -29.73 85.32 -37.90
N ILE A 521 -31.06 85.23 -38.04
CA ILE A 521 -31.84 84.09 -37.53
C ILE A 521 -31.40 82.79 -38.19
N ARG A 522 -31.10 82.78 -39.49
CA ARG A 522 -30.58 81.58 -40.19
C ARG A 522 -29.21 81.14 -39.65
N ALA A 523 -28.29 82.08 -39.46
CA ALA A 523 -26.98 81.80 -38.90
C ALA A 523 -27.08 81.24 -37.48
N GLN A 524 -27.95 81.82 -36.65
CA GLN A 524 -28.19 81.34 -35.30
C GLN A 524 -28.87 79.96 -35.29
N SER A 525 -29.85 79.73 -36.17
CA SER A 525 -30.53 78.43 -36.28
C SER A 525 -29.57 77.32 -36.69
N ALA A 526 -28.59 77.61 -37.57
CA ALA A 526 -27.52 76.68 -37.90
C ALA A 526 -26.58 76.44 -36.71
N LEU A 527 -26.22 77.49 -35.97
CA LEU A 527 -25.37 77.39 -34.78
C LEU A 527 -26.01 76.50 -33.70
N ASP A 528 -27.30 76.73 -33.41
CA ASP A 528 -28.04 75.98 -32.40
C ASP A 528 -28.15 74.48 -32.78
N ALA A 529 -28.32 74.19 -34.07
CA ALA A 529 -28.43 72.82 -34.58
C ALA A 529 -27.09 72.06 -34.61
N ILE A 530 -25.95 72.77 -34.61
CA ILE A 530 -24.61 72.17 -34.56
C ILE A 530 -24.21 71.78 -33.13
N HIS A 531 -24.84 72.38 -32.12
CA HIS A 531 -24.50 72.20 -30.69
C HIS A 531 -23.01 72.50 -30.38
N PRO A 532 -22.63 73.79 -30.23
CA PRO A 532 -21.23 74.22 -30.09
C PRO A 532 -20.45 73.56 -28.96
N ALA A 533 -21.13 73.15 -27.88
CA ALA A 533 -20.53 72.48 -26.74
C ALA A 533 -19.86 71.13 -27.08
N THR A 534 -20.18 70.55 -28.24
CA THR A 534 -19.60 69.28 -28.72
C THR A 534 -18.16 69.43 -29.22
N PHE A 535 -17.71 70.65 -29.54
CA PHE A 535 -16.42 70.91 -30.19
C PHE A 535 -15.56 71.88 -29.37
N PRO A 536 -14.83 71.41 -28.35
CA PRO A 536 -14.13 72.26 -27.39
C PRO A 536 -12.95 73.06 -27.99
N SER A 537 -12.38 72.61 -29.11
CA SER A 537 -11.23 73.24 -29.77
C SER A 537 -11.66 74.30 -30.80
N ILE A 538 -12.97 74.50 -30.96
CA ILE A 538 -13.57 75.39 -31.96
C ILE A 538 -14.41 76.47 -31.27
N ARG A 539 -14.13 77.73 -31.59
CA ARG A 539 -14.95 78.89 -31.24
C ARG A 539 -15.88 79.23 -32.39
N PHE A 540 -17.18 79.31 -32.12
CA PHE A 540 -18.18 79.65 -33.15
C PHE A 540 -18.67 81.09 -33.04
N GLU A 541 -18.90 81.73 -34.18
CA GLU A 541 -19.48 83.07 -34.27
C GLU A 541 -20.55 83.14 -35.36
N ALA A 542 -21.81 83.39 -35.00
CA ALA A 542 -22.91 83.54 -35.97
C ALA A 542 -23.08 85.00 -36.41
N HIS A 543 -23.12 85.25 -37.72
CA HIS A 543 -23.27 86.57 -38.32
C HIS A 543 -24.27 86.55 -39.47
N GLY A 544 -25.16 87.56 -39.51
CA GLY A 544 -26.01 87.82 -40.68
C GLY A 544 -25.29 88.71 -41.69
N VAL A 545 -25.23 88.28 -42.95
CA VAL A 545 -24.62 89.04 -44.05
C VAL A 545 -25.69 89.34 -45.09
N THR A 546 -25.93 90.62 -45.34
CA THR A 546 -26.77 91.09 -46.45
C THR A 546 -25.87 91.47 -47.62
N LEU A 547 -26.25 91.10 -48.85
CA LEU A 547 -25.56 91.57 -50.05
C LEU A 547 -25.55 93.12 -50.10
N PRO A 548 -24.42 93.77 -50.45
CA PRO A 548 -24.40 95.21 -50.64
C PRO A 548 -25.34 95.61 -51.79
N PRO A 549 -25.98 96.79 -51.72
CA PRO A 549 -26.74 97.32 -52.83
C PRO A 549 -25.76 97.73 -53.95
N GLU A 550 -25.41 96.81 -54.84
CA GLU A 550 -24.75 97.16 -56.09
C GLU A 550 -25.69 98.01 -56.97
N PRO A 551 -25.17 98.95 -57.77
CA PRO A 551 -25.99 99.71 -58.70
C PRO A 551 -26.73 98.77 -59.66
N GLN A 552 -28.05 98.92 -59.70
CA GLN A 552 -29.12 98.08 -60.28
C GLN A 552 -29.02 97.65 -61.76
N ARG A 553 -27.84 97.64 -62.42
CA ARG A 553 -27.74 97.36 -63.86
C ARG A 553 -27.13 96.03 -64.28
N ALA A 554 -26.61 95.18 -63.38
CA ALA A 554 -25.95 93.93 -63.78
C ALA A 554 -26.62 92.61 -63.36
N ARG A 555 -27.61 92.61 -62.45
CA ARG A 555 -28.32 91.38 -62.01
C ARG A 555 -29.83 91.60 -61.90
N ALA A 556 -30.49 91.94 -63.01
CA ALA A 556 -31.94 92.11 -63.02
C ALA A 556 -32.73 90.84 -63.40
N THR A 557 -32.11 89.64 -63.48
CA THR A 557 -32.80 88.48 -64.10
C THR A 557 -32.63 87.10 -63.46
N ALA A 558 -32.08 86.95 -62.25
CA ALA A 558 -32.21 85.66 -61.56
C ALA A 558 -32.20 85.83 -60.04
N VAL A 559 -33.37 85.64 -59.41
CA VAL A 559 -33.45 85.27 -57.99
C VAL A 559 -32.89 83.85 -57.91
N LEU A 560 -31.61 83.71 -57.58
CA LEU A 560 -30.97 82.40 -57.48
C LEU A 560 -31.30 81.79 -56.10
N PRO A 561 -31.86 80.58 -56.04
CA PRO A 561 -32.06 79.86 -54.77
C PRO A 561 -30.78 79.72 -53.95
N GLU A 562 -29.62 79.79 -54.61
CA GLU A 562 -28.28 79.68 -54.01
C GLU A 562 -27.94 80.84 -53.06
N ASP A 563 -28.55 82.02 -53.21
CA ASP A 563 -28.29 83.18 -52.35
C ASP A 563 -28.94 83.05 -50.97
N ARG A 564 -29.87 82.11 -50.79
CA ARG A 564 -30.50 81.79 -49.51
C ARG A 564 -29.75 80.66 -48.81
N ARG A 565 -28.54 80.94 -48.33
CA ARG A 565 -27.70 79.92 -47.70
C ARG A 565 -27.06 80.35 -46.40
N VAL A 566 -26.64 79.37 -45.60
CA VAL A 566 -25.66 79.55 -44.54
C VAL A 566 -24.35 78.94 -45.01
N SER A 567 -23.25 79.69 -44.86
CA SER A 567 -21.89 79.28 -45.23
C SER A 567 -20.96 79.36 -44.03
N PHE A 568 -19.84 78.64 -44.09
CA PHE A 568 -18.89 78.54 -42.99
C PHE A 568 -17.55 79.11 -43.42
N GLN A 569 -16.95 79.96 -42.61
CA GLN A 569 -15.63 80.51 -42.84
C GLN A 569 -14.73 80.19 -41.66
N VAL A 570 -13.66 79.43 -41.92
CA VAL A 570 -12.69 79.05 -40.89
C VAL A 570 -11.57 80.08 -40.87
N THR A 571 -11.26 80.59 -39.67
CA THR A 571 -10.09 81.43 -39.42
C THR A 571 -9.16 80.69 -38.48
N VAL A 572 -7.97 80.35 -38.98
CA VAL A 572 -6.87 79.83 -38.17
C VAL A 572 -6.13 81.05 -37.61
N PRO A 573 -6.03 81.24 -36.28
CA PRO A 573 -5.18 82.30 -35.74
C PRO A 573 -3.75 82.03 -36.21
N GLN A 574 -3.18 82.94 -36.98
CA GLN A 574 -1.75 82.87 -37.28
C GLN A 574 -1.01 83.09 -35.96
N ALA A 575 -0.16 82.14 -35.60
CA ALA A 575 0.73 82.30 -34.45
C ALA A 575 1.56 83.58 -34.64
N PRO A 576 1.79 84.37 -33.57
CA PRO A 576 2.67 85.53 -33.62
C PRO A 576 4.12 85.16 -33.95
#